data_AF-A0A2S6TFL6-F1
#
_entry.id   AF-A0A2S6TFL6-F1
#
_cell.length_a   1.000
_cell.length_b   1.000
_cell.length_c   1.000
_cell.angle_alpha   90.00
_cell.angle_beta   90.00
_cell.angle_gamma   90.00
#
_symmetry.space_group_name_H-M   'P 1'
#
loop_
_entity.id
_entity.type
_entity.pdbx_description
1 polymer ?
#
loop_
_entity_poly.entity_id
_entity_poly.type
_entity_poly.pdbx_seq_one_letter_code
_entity_poly.pdbx_strand_id
1 'polypeptide(L)' 'MEHLTDEEWEDAGFTRAQFENRWRARLERDRFSPETGSPAPNFILEVLTSEGKRSGELFQLSSLFGRPIGLVFGSYT' A
#
# COMPACT_ATOMS: atom_id res chain seq x y z
N MET A 1 -10.85 -16.58 -11.18
CA MET A 1 -9.47 -17.08 -11.39
C MET A 1 -9.24 -18.50 -10.84
N GLU A 2 -10.27 -19.20 -10.33
CA GLU A 2 -10.07 -20.58 -9.83
C GLU A 2 -9.86 -21.62 -10.94
N HIS A 3 -10.20 -21.29 -12.19
CA HIS A 3 -9.99 -22.14 -13.36
C HIS A 3 -9.56 -21.28 -14.55
N LEU A 4 -8.27 -20.93 -14.60
CA LEU A 4 -7.64 -20.48 -15.83
C LEU A 4 -6.91 -21.68 -16.44
N THR A 5 -7.02 -21.85 -17.76
CA THR A 5 -6.28 -22.86 -18.53
C THR A 5 -4.80 -22.49 -18.60
N ASP A 6 -3.95 -23.44 -18.98
CA ASP A 6 -2.51 -23.18 -19.11
C ASP A 6 -2.21 -22.10 -20.18
N GLU A 7 -3.01 -22.05 -21.25
CA GLU A 7 -2.95 -21.02 -22.30
C GLU A 7 -3.29 -19.62 -21.75
N GLU A 8 -4.31 -19.51 -20.89
CA GLU A 8 -4.68 -18.23 -20.26
C GLU A 8 -3.64 -17.76 -19.24
N TRP A 9 -2.88 -18.68 -18.62
CA TRP A 9 -1.73 -18.32 -17.78
C TRP A 9 -0.53 -17.84 -18.61
N GLU A 10 -0.27 -18.45 -19.77
CA GLU A 10 0.75 -17.97 -20.71
C GLU A 10 0.43 -16.56 -21.21
N ASP A 11 -0.82 -16.30 -21.60
CA ASP A 11 -1.29 -14.97 -22.04
C ASP A 11 -1.20 -13.91 -20.92
N ALA A 12 -1.44 -14.30 -19.67
CA ALA A 12 -1.30 -13.43 -18.51
C ALA A 12 0.17 -13.08 -18.17
N GLY A 13 1.14 -13.75 -18.80
CA GLY A 13 2.57 -13.54 -18.56
C GLY A 13 3.06 -14.02 -17.20
N PHE A 14 2.30 -14.88 -16.53
CA PHE A 14 2.64 -15.46 -15.23
C PHE A 14 2.30 -16.95 -15.19
N THR A 15 3.19 -17.77 -14.64
CA THR A 15 2.80 -19.14 -14.31
C THR A 15 1.85 -19.15 -13.11
N ARG A 16 1.00 -20.18 -13.01
CA ARG A 16 0.14 -20.38 -11.84
C ARG A 16 0.92 -20.31 -10.51
N ALA A 17 2.09 -20.94 -10.44
CA ALA A 17 2.94 -20.92 -9.25
C ALA A 17 3.45 -19.50 -8.90
N GLN A 18 3.79 -18.68 -9.91
CA GLN A 18 4.18 -17.29 -9.71
C GLN A 18 3.02 -16.45 -9.17
N PHE A 19 1.81 -16.66 -9.71
CA PHE A 19 0.61 -15.99 -9.21
C PHE A 19 0.31 -16.38 -7.77
N GLU A 20 0.29 -17.66 -7.43
CA GLU A 20 0.02 -18.14 -6.08
C GLU A 20 1.02 -17.56 -5.06
N ASN A 21 2.30 -17.49 -5.41
CA ASN A 21 3.32 -16.87 -4.56
C ASN A 21 3.08 -15.36 -4.37
N ARG A 22 2.76 -14.63 -5.45
CA ARG A 22 2.44 -13.19 -5.36
C ARG A 22 1.18 -12.94 -4.54
N TRP A 23 0.17 -13.79 -4.70
CA TRP A 23 -1.07 -13.73 -3.96
C TRP A 23 -0.84 -13.97 -2.46
N ARG A 24 -0.07 -15.00 -2.09
CA ARG A 24 0.30 -15.23 -0.68
C ARG A 24 1.04 -14.03 -0.08
N ALA A 25 2.03 -13.49 -0.77
CA ALA A 25 2.74 -12.29 -0.32
C ALA A 25 1.84 -11.05 -0.23
N ARG A 26 0.80 -10.96 -1.07
CA ARG A 26 -0.23 -9.91 -0.96
C ARG A 26 -1.08 -10.09 0.29
N LEU A 27 -1.55 -11.31 0.57
CA LEU A 27 -2.35 -11.63 1.76
C LEU A 27 -1.59 -11.41 3.07
N GLU A 28 -0.30 -11.77 3.10
CA GLU A 28 0.56 -11.54 4.28
C GLU A 28 0.70 -10.04 4.61
N ARG A 29 0.84 -9.19 3.58
CA ARG A 29 0.85 -7.73 3.76
C ARG A 29 -0.51 -7.18 4.14
N ASP A 30 -1.57 -7.73 3.58
CA ASP A 30 -2.95 -7.28 3.80
C ASP A 30 -3.42 -7.55 5.24
N ARG A 31 -2.87 -8.56 5.92
CA ARG A 31 -3.21 -8.93 7.30
C ARG A 31 -3.14 -7.76 8.30
N PHE A 32 -2.31 -6.76 8.04
CA PHE A 32 -2.14 -5.59 8.91
C PHE A 32 -2.82 -4.32 8.35
N SER A 33 -3.51 -4.44 7.22
CA SER A 33 -4.18 -3.30 6.61
C SER A 33 -5.46 -2.96 7.38
N PRO A 34 -5.74 -1.67 7.61
CA PRO A 34 -6.98 -1.26 8.25
C PRO A 34 -8.18 -1.61 7.36
N GLU A 35 -9.24 -2.12 7.97
CA GLU A 35 -10.50 -2.37 7.28
C GLU A 35 -11.24 -1.05 7.02
N THR A 36 -12.10 -1.03 6.00
CA THR A 36 -12.94 0.15 5.74
C THR A 36 -13.88 0.40 6.92
N GLY A 37 -13.91 1.64 7.42
CA GLY A 37 -14.70 2.03 8.58
C GLY A 37 -14.00 1.81 9.93
N SER A 38 -12.87 1.10 9.96
CA SER A 38 -12.01 1.05 11.14
C SER A 38 -11.25 2.37 11.35
N PRO A 39 -10.79 2.68 12.58
CA PRO A 39 -9.95 3.84 12.82
C PRO A 39 -8.70 3.83 11.93
N ALA A 40 -8.41 4.98 11.31
CA ALA A 40 -7.20 5.13 10.52
C ALA A 40 -5.94 4.88 11.40
N PRO A 41 -4.92 4.19 10.86
CA PRO A 41 -3.68 3.97 11.60
C PRO A 41 -3.02 5.32 11.89
N ASN A 42 -2.63 5.55 13.15
CA ASN A 42 -1.88 6.74 13.51
C ASN A 42 -0.39 6.50 13.31
N PHE A 43 0.28 7.45 12.67
CA PHE A 43 1.71 7.42 12.44
C PHE A 43 2.31 8.83 12.49
N ILE A 44 3.62 8.88 12.63
CA ILE A 44 4.42 10.11 12.61
C ILE A 44 5.35 10.01 11.40
N LEU A 45 5.35 11.02 10.54
CA LEU A 45 6.22 11.12 9.37
C LEU A 45 7.08 12.38 9.44
N GLU A 46 8.22 12.36 8.79
CA GLU A 46 9.01 13.57 8.59
C GLU A 46 8.52 14.29 7.33
N VAL A 47 8.32 15.60 7.43
CA VAL A 47 7.94 16.45 6.30
C VAL A 47 9.18 16.72 5.44
N LEU A 48 9.01 16.76 4.12
CA LEU A 48 10.08 17.17 3.22
C LEU A 48 10.03 18.68 2.97
N THR A 49 11.19 19.29 2.73
CA THR A 49 11.27 20.67 2.24
C THR A 49 10.73 20.77 0.81
N SER A 50 10.52 22.00 0.32
CA SER A 50 10.15 22.27 -1.07
C SER A 50 11.15 21.70 -2.09
N GLU A 51 12.41 21.52 -1.69
CA GLU A 51 13.48 20.93 -2.50
C GLU A 51 13.56 19.40 -2.36
N GLY A 52 12.61 18.78 -1.66
CA GLY A 52 12.55 17.33 -1.45
C GLY A 52 13.57 16.81 -0.43
N LYS A 53 14.11 17.66 0.44
CA LYS A 53 15.07 17.27 1.49
C LYS A 53 14.37 16.98 2.81
N ARG A 54 15.02 16.20 3.67
CA ARG A 54 14.61 15.99 5.07
C ARG A 54 14.59 17.32 5.82
N SER A 55 13.43 17.71 6.36
CA SER A 55 13.28 18.99 7.08
C SER A 55 13.59 18.90 8.57
N GLY A 56 13.56 17.69 9.15
CA GLY A 56 13.56 17.48 10.61
C GLY A 56 12.22 17.75 11.30
N GLU A 57 11.22 18.27 10.58
CA GLU A 57 9.88 18.49 11.12
C GLU A 57 9.07 17.19 11.10
N LEU A 58 8.48 16.85 12.25
CA LEU A 58 7.65 15.66 12.41
C LEU A 58 6.17 16.02 12.37
N PHE A 59 5.41 15.26 11.60
CA PHE A 59 3.97 15.40 11.41
C PHE A 59 3.23 14.16 11.89
N GLN A 60 2.27 14.34 12.80
CA GLN A 60 1.42 13.25 13.30
C GLN A 60 0.06 13.29 12.59
N LEU A 61 -0.37 12.16 12.02
CA LEU A 61 -1.61 12.08 11.24
C LEU A 61 -2.84 12.50 12.04
N SER A 62 -2.92 12.11 13.31
CA SER A 62 -4.06 12.44 14.17
C SER A 62 -4.24 13.95 14.42
N SER A 63 -3.26 14.80 14.09
CA SER A 63 -3.43 16.25 14.14
C SER A 63 -4.49 16.78 13.16
N LEU A 64 -4.83 16.00 12.13
CA LEU A 64 -5.86 16.32 11.13
C LEU A 64 -7.24 15.78 11.49
N PHE A 65 -7.44 15.28 12.71
CA PHE A 65 -8.72 14.69 13.11
C PHE A 65 -9.89 15.67 12.89
N GLY A 66 -11.01 15.13 12.37
CA GLY A 66 -12.19 15.93 12.01
C GLY A 66 -12.13 16.56 10.62
N ARG A 67 -11.08 16.34 9.83
CA ARG A 67 -10.96 16.78 8.44
C ARG A 67 -10.86 15.57 7.50
N PRO A 68 -11.53 15.59 6.33
CA PRO A 68 -11.31 14.56 5.32
C PRO A 68 -9.89 14.70 4.75
N ILE A 69 -9.18 13.59 4.66
CA ILE A 69 -7.79 13.53 4.18
C ILE A 69 -7.63 12.36 3.20
N GLY A 70 -6.77 12.54 2.20
CA GLY A 70 -6.35 11.47 1.28
C GLY A 70 -4.86 11.19 1.45
N LEU A 71 -4.49 9.92 1.60
CA LEU A 71 -3.09 9.48 1.61
C LEU A 71 -2.74 8.89 0.24
N VAL A 72 -1.74 9.48 -0.42
CA VAL A 72 -1.24 9.01 -1.70
C VAL A 72 0.18 8.53 -1.52
N PHE A 73 0.42 7.25 -1.80
CA PHE A 73 1.75 6.66 -1.76
C PHE A 73 2.30 6.60 -3.18
N GLY A 74 3.49 7.13 -3.38
CA GLY A 74 4.21 7.08 -4.64
C GLY A 74 5.68 6.73 -4.41
N SER A 75 6.33 6.26 -5.46
CA SER A 75 7.79 6.13 -5.47
C SER A 75 8.41 7.50 -5.72
N TYR A 76 9.17 8.01 -4.75
CA TYR A 76 10.11 9.09 -4.98
C TYR A 76 11.51 8.47 -5.04
N THR A 77 12.13 8.51 -6.22
CA THR A 77 13.49 8.00 -6.47
C THR A 77 14.40 9.16 -6.83
#